data_AF-A0A959Y4F3-F1
#
_entry.id   AF-A0A959Y4F3-F1
#
_cell.length_a   1.000
_cell.length_b   1.000
_cell.length_c   1.000
_cell.angle_alpha   90.00
_cell.angle_beta   90.00
_cell.angle_gamma   90.00
#
_symmetry.space_group_name_H-M   'P 1'
#
loop_
_entity.id
_entity.type
_entity.pdbx_description
1 polymer ?
#
loop_
_entity_poly.entity_id
_entity_poly.type
_entity_poly.pdbx_seq_one_letter_code
_entity_poly.pdbx_strand_id
1 'polypeptide(L)'
;MRVPFLVPILFAGLSSYAQFNFPFPTQNAVWTQWVDHWSTGDWPPTYYGRDYYSYYMVGTDTLINGSGYAQVFDYIGNYTAAIRDEEGRVLVVPHGLSEEFLLYDFTIPAGVDTTLSVWLLWNMEQVEVQMH
;
A
#
# COMPACT_ATOMS: atom_id res chain seq x y z
N MET A 1 -2.06 -26.71 -55.02
CA MET A 1 -2.91 -25.92 -54.11
C MET A 1 -2.06 -25.57 -52.89
N ARG A 2 -1.83 -24.28 -52.63
CA ARG A 2 -1.04 -23.80 -51.49
C ARG A 2 -2.03 -23.27 -50.45
N VAL A 3 -2.11 -23.92 -49.29
CA VAL A 3 -2.93 -23.48 -48.16
C VAL A 3 -2.07 -22.48 -47.36
N PRO A 4 -2.47 -21.21 -47.20
CA PRO A 4 -1.76 -20.31 -46.30
C PRO A 4 -2.09 -20.72 -44.87
N PHE A 5 -1.05 -21.07 -44.11
CA PHE A 5 -1.13 -21.34 -42.68
C PHE A 5 -1.31 -19.98 -41.98
N LEU A 6 -2.55 -19.68 -41.54
CA LEU A 6 -2.82 -18.57 -40.63
C LEU A 6 -2.23 -18.95 -39.27
N VAL A 7 -1.11 -18.32 -38.88
CA VAL A 7 -0.62 -18.34 -37.51
C VAL A 7 -1.53 -17.40 -36.72
N PRO A 8 -2.40 -17.88 -35.81
CA PRO A 8 -3.12 -17.00 -34.92
C PRO A 8 -2.08 -16.44 -33.95
N ILE A 9 -1.85 -15.14 -34.04
CA ILE A 9 -0.97 -14.45 -33.10
C ILE A 9 -1.65 -14.51 -31.73
N LEU A 10 -1.11 -15.33 -30.83
CA LEU A 10 -1.43 -15.34 -29.40
C LEU A 10 -0.98 -13.99 -28.79
N PHE A 11 -1.79 -12.95 -28.96
CA PHE A 11 -1.73 -11.73 -28.14
C PHE A 11 -2.67 -11.85 -26.92
N ALA A 12 -2.72 -13.03 -26.31
CA ALA A 12 -3.45 -13.23 -25.07
C ALA A 12 -2.57 -12.81 -23.89
N GLY A 13 -2.80 -11.58 -23.39
CA GLY A 13 -2.82 -11.35 -21.95
C GLY A 13 -1.48 -11.16 -21.25
N LEU A 14 -0.60 -10.30 -21.74
CA LEU A 14 0.35 -9.65 -20.83
C LEU A 14 -0.41 -8.56 -20.05
N SER A 15 -1.17 -8.99 -19.04
CA SER A 15 -1.69 -8.07 -18.03
C SER A 15 -0.49 -7.55 -17.24
N SER A 16 0.01 -6.37 -17.62
CA SER A 16 0.97 -5.65 -16.80
C SER A 16 0.19 -4.96 -15.67
N TYR A 17 0.43 -5.37 -14.44
CA TYR A 17 -0.06 -4.66 -13.26
C TYR A 17 0.79 -3.41 -13.04
N ALA A 18 0.20 -2.37 -12.45
CA ALA A 18 0.88 -1.12 -12.15
C ALA A 18 2.00 -1.29 -11.10
N GLN A 19 1.93 -2.35 -10.30
CA GLN A 19 2.86 -2.65 -9.21
C GLN A 19 3.45 -4.05 -9.37
N PHE A 20 4.71 -4.23 -8.95
CA PHE A 20 5.29 -5.56 -8.83
C PHE A 20 4.55 -6.30 -7.73
N ASN A 21 3.82 -7.37 -8.09
CA ASN A 21 3.12 -8.20 -7.12
C ASN A 21 4.14 -8.91 -6.23
N PHE A 22 4.40 -8.34 -5.06
CA PHE A 22 5.17 -8.97 -4.01
C PHE A 22 4.18 -9.67 -3.07
N PRO A 23 4.38 -10.96 -2.74
CA PRO A 23 3.44 -11.68 -1.90
C PRO A 23 3.26 -10.94 -0.57
N PHE A 24 2.01 -10.85 -0.11
CA PHE A 24 1.72 -10.26 1.17
C PHE A 24 2.54 -10.97 2.26
N PRO A 25 3.31 -10.24 3.07
CA PRO A 25 4.17 -10.85 4.06
C PRO A 25 3.33 -11.59 5.10
N THR A 26 3.66 -12.85 5.36
CA THR A 26 2.95 -13.68 6.33
C THR A 26 3.56 -13.60 7.74
N GLN A 27 4.76 -13.04 7.88
CA GLN A 27 5.44 -12.81 9.16
C GLN A 27 6.61 -11.82 9.02
N ASN A 28 6.95 -11.13 10.11
CA ASN A 28 8.17 -10.32 10.27
C ASN A 28 8.38 -9.24 9.19
N ALA A 29 7.31 -8.65 8.66
CA ALA A 29 7.42 -7.52 7.76
C ALA A 29 7.68 -6.22 8.51
N VAL A 30 8.44 -5.34 7.87
CA VAL A 30 8.77 -4.02 8.38
C VAL A 30 8.46 -2.98 7.31
N TRP A 31 7.63 -2.00 7.65
CA TRP A 31 7.40 -0.81 6.85
C TRP A 31 8.18 0.34 7.47
N THR A 32 8.95 1.06 6.64
CA THR A 32 9.67 2.26 7.07
C THR A 32 9.11 3.46 6.32
N GLN A 33 8.67 4.46 7.07
CA GLN A 33 8.24 5.75 6.55
C GLN A 33 9.29 6.81 6.89
N TRP A 34 9.51 7.70 5.93
CA TRP A 34 10.29 8.93 6.11
C TRP A 34 9.37 10.12 5.87
N VAL A 35 9.39 11.09 6.77
CA VAL A 35 8.66 12.36 6.61
C VAL A 35 9.68 13.47 6.52
N ASP A 36 9.77 14.11 5.36
CA ASP A 36 10.64 15.28 5.17
C ASP A 36 9.92 16.55 5.60
N HIS A 37 10.59 17.31 6.45
CA HIS A 37 10.05 18.54 7.02
C HIS A 37 10.65 19.77 6.35
N TRP A 38 9.76 20.61 5.82
CA TRP A 38 10.11 21.82 5.08
C TRP A 38 9.43 23.03 5.72
N SER A 39 10.19 24.11 5.92
CA SER A 39 9.62 25.40 6.33
C SER A 39 8.98 26.03 5.10
N THR A 40 7.67 26.29 5.19
CA THR A 40 6.89 26.97 4.14
C THR A 40 6.78 28.47 4.35
N GLY A 41 7.29 29.00 5.47
CA GLY A 41 7.19 30.41 5.84
C GLY A 41 8.16 31.33 5.10
N ASP A 42 9.25 30.79 4.56
CA ASP A 42 10.29 31.54 3.82
C ASP A 42 10.42 31.00 2.39
N TRP A 43 10.71 31.89 1.43
CA TRP A 43 11.07 31.50 0.07
C TRP A 43 12.57 31.73 -0.17
N PRO A 44 13.35 30.71 -0.55
CA PRO A 44 12.92 29.33 -0.86
C PRO A 44 12.59 28.50 0.40
N PRO A 45 11.77 27.44 0.27
CA PRO A 45 11.50 26.52 1.36
C PRO A 45 12.81 25.95 1.92
N THR A 46 12.94 25.98 3.23
CA THR A 46 14.14 25.47 3.89
C THR A 46 13.84 24.10 4.50
N TYR A 47 14.57 23.08 4.05
CA TYR A 47 14.55 21.76 4.68
C TYR A 47 15.17 21.84 6.07
N TYR A 48 14.48 21.31 7.08
CA TYR A 48 14.98 21.36 8.47
C TYR A 48 15.03 20.01 9.19
N GLY A 49 14.51 18.94 8.59
CA GLY A 49 14.66 17.63 9.21
C GLY A 49 13.90 16.52 8.50
N ARG A 50 14.14 15.30 8.98
CA ARG A 50 13.45 14.09 8.56
C ARG A 50 13.16 13.23 9.76
N ASP A 51 11.91 12.79 9.87
CA ASP A 51 11.52 11.76 10.83
C ASP A 51 11.53 10.39 10.18
N TYR A 52 11.77 9.39 11.02
CA TYR A 52 11.84 7.98 10.65
C TYR A 52 10.84 7.21 11.52
N TYR A 53 9.91 6.53 10.87
CA TYR A 53 8.95 5.67 11.55
C TYR A 53 9.10 4.25 11.02
N SER A 54 9.11 3.28 11.94
CA SER A 54 9.18 1.86 11.60
C SER A 54 8.01 1.12 12.23
N TYR A 55 7.40 0.26 11.42
CA TYR A 55 6.21 -0.50 11.77
C TYR A 55 6.42 -1.96 11.47
N TYR A 56 6.00 -2.82 12.38
CA TYR A 56 6.38 -4.22 12.44
C TYR A 56 5.14 -5.10 12.46
N MET A 57 5.09 -6.06 11.56
CA MET A 57 4.18 -7.18 11.63
C MET A 57 4.87 -8.32 12.37
N VAL A 58 4.37 -8.64 13.55
CA VAL A 58 5.00 -9.62 14.46
C VAL A 58 4.43 -11.04 14.32
N GLY A 59 3.55 -11.27 13.33
CA GLY A 59 2.94 -12.58 13.09
C GLY A 59 1.91 -12.98 14.16
N THR A 60 1.40 -12.02 14.93
CA THR A 60 0.23 -12.21 15.77
C THR A 60 -1.02 -11.82 15.00
N ASP A 61 -1.99 -12.74 14.96
CA ASP A 61 -3.24 -12.54 14.26
C ASP A 61 -4.34 -12.06 15.22
N THR A 62 -5.26 -11.26 14.70
CA THR A 62 -6.49 -10.85 15.37
C THR A 62 -7.71 -11.11 14.47
N LEU A 63 -8.89 -11.18 15.08
CA LEU A 63 -10.16 -11.29 14.36
C LEU A 63 -10.93 -9.98 14.50
N ILE A 64 -11.27 -9.37 13.35
CA ILE A 64 -12.13 -8.19 13.29
C ILE A 64 -13.29 -8.53 12.37
N ASN A 65 -14.52 -8.45 12.88
CA ASN A 65 -15.75 -8.80 12.15
C ASN A 65 -15.74 -10.19 11.48
N GLY A 66 -15.02 -11.15 12.06
CA GLY A 66 -14.92 -12.52 11.56
C GLY A 66 -13.83 -12.75 10.50
N SER A 67 -13.13 -11.69 10.07
CA SER A 67 -11.97 -11.78 9.18
C SER A 67 -10.67 -11.79 9.98
N GLY A 68 -9.69 -12.58 9.54
CA GLY A 68 -8.35 -12.63 10.13
C GLY A 68 -7.47 -11.50 9.63
N TYR A 69 -6.71 -10.88 10.54
CA TYR A 69 -5.76 -9.81 10.25
C TYR A 69 -4.46 -10.04 11.00
N ALA A 70 -3.37 -9.62 10.38
CA ALA A 70 -2.09 -9.48 11.06
C ALA A 70 -2.01 -8.16 11.82
N GLN A 71 -1.54 -8.18 13.05
CA GLN A 71 -1.32 -6.96 13.83
C GLN A 71 -0.02 -6.27 13.44
N VAL A 72 -0.07 -4.93 13.44
CA VAL A 72 1.05 -4.04 13.16
C VAL A 72 1.34 -3.19 14.40
N PHE A 73 2.62 -3.10 14.75
CA PHE A 73 3.11 -2.35 15.90
C PHE A 73 4.13 -1.30 15.48
N ASP A 74 4.25 -0.20 16.22
CA ASP A 74 5.36 0.74 16.04
C ASP A 74 6.68 0.19 16.62
N TYR A 75 7.77 0.93 16.44
CA TYR A 75 9.11 0.53 16.89
C TYR A 75 9.27 0.39 18.42
N ILE A 76 8.34 0.94 19.20
CA ILE A 76 8.33 0.81 20.67
C ILE A 76 7.30 -0.22 21.15
N GLY A 77 6.60 -0.89 20.24
CA GLY A 77 5.69 -1.99 20.54
C GLY A 77 4.24 -1.57 20.80
N ASN A 78 3.82 -0.36 20.42
CA ASN A 78 2.42 0.02 20.48
C ASN A 78 1.64 -0.52 19.29
N TYR A 79 0.47 -1.09 19.55
CA TYR A 79 -0.45 -1.51 18.50
C TYR A 79 -0.89 -0.29 17.66
N THR A 80 -0.66 -0.38 16.35
CA THR A 80 -0.90 0.73 15.39
C THR A 80 -2.05 0.42 14.44
N ALA A 81 -2.14 -0.81 13.93
CA ALA A 81 -3.18 -1.20 12.98
C ALA A 81 -3.30 -2.74 12.88
N ALA A 82 -4.34 -3.20 12.20
CA ALA A 82 -4.45 -4.57 11.71
C ALA A 82 -4.54 -4.56 10.18
N ILE A 83 -3.81 -5.45 9.50
CA ILE A 83 -3.76 -5.53 8.03
C ILE A 83 -4.11 -6.93 7.54
N ARG A 84 -4.71 -7.04 6.36
CA ARG A 84 -4.95 -8.33 5.70
C ARG A 84 -4.82 -8.21 4.19
N ASP A 85 -4.48 -9.31 3.54
CA ASP A 85 -4.61 -9.45 2.09
C ASP A 85 -6.00 -10.01 1.73
N GLU A 86 -6.59 -9.44 0.68
CA GLU A 86 -7.82 -9.90 0.05
C GLU A 86 -7.65 -9.88 -1.46
N GLU A 87 -7.24 -11.02 -2.02
CA GLU A 87 -7.11 -11.22 -3.46
C GLU A 87 -6.16 -10.21 -4.13
N GLY A 88 -5.04 -9.87 -3.47
CA GLY A 88 -4.07 -8.90 -3.97
C GLY A 88 -4.39 -7.45 -3.59
N ARG A 89 -5.40 -7.22 -2.74
CA ARG A 89 -5.67 -5.93 -2.11
C ARG A 89 -5.29 -6.02 -0.63
N VAL A 90 -4.41 -5.15 -0.19
CA VAL A 90 -4.05 -5.04 1.22
C VAL A 90 -5.00 -4.04 1.88
N LEU A 91 -5.75 -4.52 2.86
CA LEU A 91 -6.71 -3.74 3.63
C LEU A 91 -6.14 -3.49 5.03
N VAL A 92 -6.54 -2.37 5.64
CA VAL A 92 -6.04 -1.93 6.95
C VAL A 92 -7.18 -1.40 7.81
N VAL A 93 -7.16 -1.77 9.09
CA VAL A 93 -7.99 -1.21 10.16
C VAL A 93 -7.07 -0.48 11.13
N PRO A 94 -7.06 0.86 11.14
CA PRO A 94 -6.23 1.63 12.07
C PRO A 94 -6.65 1.41 13.51
N HIS A 95 -5.70 1.53 14.45
CA HIS A 95 -6.01 1.49 15.87
C HIS A 95 -7.03 2.57 16.25
N GLY A 96 -8.07 2.16 16.97
CA GLY A 96 -9.16 3.03 17.41
C GLY A 96 -10.31 3.16 16.42
N LEU A 97 -10.20 2.59 15.22
CA LEU A 97 -11.27 2.54 14.22
C LEU A 97 -11.84 1.12 14.08
N SER A 98 -13.05 1.02 13.55
CA SER A 98 -13.72 -0.24 13.21
C SER A 98 -13.92 -0.43 11.69
N GLU A 99 -13.50 0.55 10.91
CA GLU A 99 -13.67 0.59 9.46
C GLU A 99 -12.40 0.09 8.76
N GLU A 100 -12.59 -0.64 7.67
CA GLU A 100 -11.51 -1.07 6.79
C GLU A 100 -11.25 -0.02 5.72
N PHE A 101 -9.97 0.18 5.41
CA PHE A 101 -9.52 1.01 4.33
C PHE A 101 -8.55 0.27 3.41
N LEU A 102 -8.43 0.73 2.16
CA LEU A 102 -7.47 0.18 1.21
C LEU A 102 -6.08 0.75 1.47
N LEU A 103 -5.09 -0.10 1.70
CA LEU A 103 -3.69 0.30 1.85
C LEU A 103 -2.92 0.17 0.53
N TYR A 104 -3.00 -1.00 -0.11
CA TYR A 104 -2.38 -1.28 -1.39
C TYR A 104 -3.33 -2.08 -2.27
N ASP A 105 -3.24 -1.89 -3.59
CA ASP A 105 -3.98 -2.70 -4.55
C ASP A 105 -3.06 -3.12 -5.70
N PHE A 106 -2.68 -4.39 -5.70
CA PHE A 106 -1.82 -5.01 -6.71
C PHE A 106 -2.62 -5.51 -7.92
N THR A 107 -3.96 -5.40 -7.89
CA THR A 107 -4.85 -5.84 -8.98
C THR A 107 -5.03 -4.76 -10.04
N ILE A 108 -4.62 -3.52 -9.75
CA ILE A 108 -4.74 -2.38 -10.66
C ILE A 108 -3.88 -2.59 -11.91
N PRO A 109 -4.49 -2.55 -13.12
CA PRO A 109 -3.75 -2.59 -14.37
C PRO A 109 -2.85 -1.36 -14.53
N ALA A 110 -1.69 -1.54 -15.18
CA ALA A 110 -0.82 -0.42 -15.51
C ALA A 110 -1.56 0.65 -16.33
N GLY A 111 -1.33 1.92 -16.00
CA GLY A 111 -1.96 3.06 -16.68
C GLY A 111 -3.34 3.44 -16.17
N VAL A 112 -3.87 2.76 -15.14
CA VAL A 112 -5.09 3.17 -14.45
C VAL A 112 -4.72 4.01 -13.23
N ASP A 113 -5.22 5.25 -13.19
CA ASP A 113 -5.10 6.12 -12.03
C ASP A 113 -6.10 5.70 -10.94
N THR A 114 -5.62 5.57 -9.71
CA THR A 114 -6.40 5.16 -8.53
C THR A 114 -6.20 6.16 -7.41
N THR A 115 -6.66 7.38 -7.64
CA THR A 115 -6.68 8.47 -6.66
C THR A 115 -7.81 8.36 -5.64
N LEU A 116 -8.64 7.32 -5.68
CA LEU A 116 -9.81 7.15 -4.82
C LEU A 116 -9.59 6.04 -3.78
N SER A 117 -9.69 6.44 -2.51
CA SER A 117 -9.86 5.56 -1.34
C SER A 117 -8.65 4.79 -0.82
N VAL A 118 -7.43 5.20 -1.18
CA VAL A 118 -6.22 4.67 -0.52
C VAL A 118 -6.04 5.38 0.82
N TRP A 119 -6.11 4.63 1.92
CA TRP A 119 -5.64 5.12 3.21
C TRP A 119 -4.12 5.18 3.15
N LEU A 120 -3.63 6.41 3.01
CA LEU A 120 -2.26 6.71 3.36
C LEU A 120 -2.18 6.46 4.86
N LEU A 121 -1.62 5.31 5.23
CA LEU A 121 -1.40 4.84 6.62
C LEU A 121 -0.66 5.86 7.52
N TRP A 122 -0.25 6.98 6.92
CA TRP A 122 0.96 7.71 7.16
C TRP A 122 0.78 9.23 7.01
N ASN A 123 -0.45 9.71 6.84
CA ASN A 123 -0.79 11.13 6.83
C ASN A 123 -1.87 11.41 7.89
N MET A 124 -1.43 11.74 9.11
CA MET A 124 -2.10 12.83 9.82
C MET A 124 -1.89 14.09 8.98
N GLU A 125 -2.99 14.69 8.54
CA GLU A 125 -3.12 15.78 7.58
C GLU A 125 -3.21 15.35 6.11
N GLN A 126 -4.35 15.68 5.49
CA GLN A 126 -4.60 15.46 4.07
C GLN A 126 -3.50 16.14 3.24
N VAL A 127 -2.76 15.36 2.47
CA VAL A 127 -1.91 15.89 1.40
C VAL A 127 -2.52 15.44 0.08
N GLU A 128 -3.02 16.39 -0.70
CA GLU A 128 -3.26 16.21 -2.12
C GLU A 128 -1.92 15.88 -2.79
N VAL A 129 -1.78 14.64 -3.26
CA VAL A 129 -0.62 14.24 -4.05
C VAL A 129 -0.98 14.40 -5.52
N GLN A 130 -0.54 15.50 -6.13
CA GLN A 130 -0.45 15.59 -7.59
C GLN A 130 0.85 14.93 -8.05
N MET A 131 0.76 13.94 -8.94
CA MET A 131 1.92 13.43 -9.67
C MET A 131 1.74 13.75 -11.17
N HIS A 132 2.74 14.42 -11.73
CA HIS A 132 2.90 14.74 -13.14
C HIS A 132 3.30 13.51 -13.97
#